data_AF-A0A7C3B295-F1
#
_entry.id   AF-A0A7C3B295-F1
#
_cell.length_a   1.000
_cell.length_b   1.000
_cell.length_c   1.000
_cell.angle_alpha   90.00
_cell.angle_beta   90.00
_cell.angle_gamma   90.00
#
_symmetry.space_group_name_H-M   'P 1'
#
loop_
_entity.id
_entity.type
_entity.pdbx_description
1 polymer ?
#
loop_
_entity_poly.entity_id
_entity_poly.type
_entity_poly.pdbx_seq_one_letter_code
_entity_poly.pdbx_strand_id
1 'polypeptide(L)' 'MTIESTQDKGRKELLARVTRLVDLADYQTGAIVSRTVIDKSMGSVTFFAFDEGQGLSEHTAPYDALVYIL' A
#
# COMPACT_ATOMS: atom_id res chain seq x y z
N MET A 1 -28.10 -1.41 10.38
CA MET A 1 -27.38 -0.30 9.73
C MET A 1 -25.96 -0.79 9.50
N THR A 2 -25.72 -1.40 8.35
CA THR A 2 -24.45 -2.02 8.01
C THR A 2 -23.59 -0.95 7.34
N ILE A 3 -22.48 -0.62 7.98
CA ILE A 3 -21.42 0.22 7.40
C ILE A 3 -20.79 -0.56 6.25
N GLU A 4 -21.19 -0.27 5.01
CA GLU A 4 -20.45 -0.73 3.84
C GLU A 4 -19.08 -0.08 3.87
N SER A 5 -18.06 -0.91 4.04
CA SER A 5 -16.66 -0.53 4.07
C SER A 5 -16.22 -0.05 2.69
N THR A 6 -15.83 1.23 2.61
CA THR A 6 -15.26 1.94 1.45
C THR A 6 -14.03 1.26 0.80
N GLN A 7 -13.53 0.15 1.35
CA GLN A 7 -12.34 -0.59 0.90
C GLN A 7 -12.50 -1.38 -0.42
N ASP A 8 -13.71 -1.66 -0.92
CA ASP A 8 -13.87 -2.56 -2.08
C ASP A 8 -13.59 -1.92 -3.46
N LYS A 9 -13.73 -0.58 -3.60
CA LYS A 9 -13.60 0.10 -4.91
C LYS A 9 -12.17 0.09 -5.46
N GLY A 10 -11.17 0.43 -4.64
CA GLY A 10 -9.78 0.59 -5.11
C GLY A 10 -9.08 -0.71 -5.52
N ARG A 11 -9.56 -1.87 -5.06
CA ARG A 11 -9.03 -3.20 -5.41
C ARG A 11 -9.54 -3.69 -6.75
N LYS A 12 -10.82 -3.43 -7.10
CA LYS A 12 -11.38 -3.81 -8.41
C LYS A 12 -10.71 -3.06 -9.57
N GLU A 13 -10.26 -1.83 -9.35
CA GLU A 13 -9.60 -1.01 -10.37
C GLU A 13 -8.22 -1.52 -10.81
N LEU A 14 -7.56 -2.34 -9.98
CA LEU A 14 -6.21 -2.85 -10.24
C LEU A 14 -6.19 -4.26 -10.86
N LEU A 15 -7.34 -4.94 -10.91
CA LEU A 15 -7.42 -6.30 -11.46
C LEU A 15 -7.23 -6.28 -12.98
N ALA A 16 -6.32 -7.10 -13.48
CA ALA A 16 -6.04 -7.30 -14.91
C ALA A 16 -5.63 -6.03 -15.69
N ARG A 17 -5.09 -5.01 -15.00
CA ARG A 17 -4.59 -3.78 -15.61
C ARG A 17 -3.08 -3.64 -15.41
N VAL A 18 -2.36 -3.40 -16.49
CA VAL A 18 -0.95 -3.01 -16.41
C VAL A 18 -0.87 -1.56 -15.90
N THR A 19 -0.14 -1.37 -14.81
CA THR A 19 0.05 -0.07 -14.14
C THR A 19 1.53 0.09 -13.79
N ARG A 20 2.05 1.31 -13.85
CA ARG A 20 3.39 1.63 -13.35
C ARG A 20 3.31 1.77 -11.82
N LEU A 21 4.29 1.22 -11.10
CA LEU A 21 4.28 1.27 -9.63
C LEU A 21 4.24 2.70 -9.08
N VAL A 22 4.92 3.63 -9.75
CA VAL A 22 4.93 5.07 -9.38
C VAL A 22 3.56 5.76 -9.49
N ASP A 23 2.61 5.18 -10.22
CA ASP A 23 1.25 5.74 -10.38
C ASP A 23 0.27 5.18 -9.33
N LEU A 24 0.72 4.32 -8.41
CA LEU A 24 -0.15 3.67 -7.44
C LEU A 24 -0.63 4.61 -6.34
N ALA A 25 0.18 5.60 -5.99
CA ALA A 25 -0.15 6.64 -5.02
C ALA A 25 0.60 7.94 -5.35
N ASP A 26 -0.05 9.07 -5.09
CA ASP A 26 0.57 10.38 -5.21
C ASP A 26 1.41 10.70 -3.98
N TYR A 27 2.58 11.26 -4.20
CA TYR A 27 3.44 11.79 -3.14
C TYR A 27 2.77 12.97 -2.45
N GLN A 28 2.91 13.06 -1.12
CA GLN A 28 2.39 14.19 -0.34
C GLN A 28 3.44 14.68 0.65
N THR A 29 3.69 15.99 0.63
CA THR A 29 4.58 16.65 1.58
C THR A 29 4.03 16.53 3.00
N GLY A 30 4.90 16.21 3.95
CA GLY A 30 4.63 16.03 5.37
C GLY A 30 3.89 14.74 5.72
N ALA A 31 3.79 13.79 4.79
CA ALA A 31 2.97 12.60 4.98
C ALA A 31 3.60 11.32 4.42
N ILE A 32 3.04 10.19 4.87
CA ILE A 32 3.27 8.87 4.28
C ILE A 32 1.97 8.48 3.60
N VAL A 33 2.03 8.21 2.30
CA VAL A 33 0.89 7.70 1.54
C VAL A 33 1.14 6.22 1.27
N SER A 34 0.15 5.39 1.61
CA SER A 34 0.25 3.94 1.39
C SER A 34 -0.96 3.40 0.64
N ARG A 35 -0.71 2.37 -0.15
CA ARG A 35 -1.76 1.64 -0.86
C ARG A 35 -1.47 0.16 -0.85
N THR A 36 -2.35 -0.61 -0.22
CA THR A 36 -2.26 -2.07 -0.22
C THR A 36 -2.74 -2.61 -1.58
N VAL A 37 -1.86 -3.32 -2.27
CA VAL A 37 -2.11 -3.90 -3.59
C VAL A 37 -2.56 -5.36 -3.46
N ILE A 38 -1.94 -6.09 -2.52
CA ILE A 38 -2.31 -7.47 -2.20
C ILE A 38 -2.55 -7.53 -0.70
N ASP A 39 -3.71 -8.06 -0.32
CA ASP A 39 -4.05 -8.39 1.05
C ASP A 39 -4.61 -9.82 1.06
N LYS A 40 -3.82 -10.76 1.59
CA LYS A 40 -4.18 -12.18 1.69
C LYS A 40 -3.74 -12.69 3.06
N SER A 41 -4.36 -13.78 3.49
CA SER A 41 -4.03 -14.43 4.78
C SER A 41 -2.55 -14.84 4.90
N MET A 42 -1.89 -15.14 3.78
CA MET A 42 -0.49 -15.58 3.73
C MET A 42 0.51 -14.41 3.64
N GLY A 43 0.04 -13.17 3.50
CA GLY A 43 0.90 -11.99 3.37
C GLY A 43 0.26 -10.86 2.59
N SER A 44 0.84 -9.68 2.73
CA SER A 44 0.41 -8.47 2.05
C SER A 44 1.54 -7.82 1.24
N VAL A 45 1.16 -7.06 0.22
CA VAL A 45 2.06 -6.20 -0.55
C VAL A 45 1.48 -4.80 -0.52
N THR A 46 2.25 -3.87 0.03
CA THR A 46 1.84 -2.48 0.21
C THR A 46 2.85 -1.57 -0.45
N PHE A 47 2.35 -0.68 -1.31
CA PHE A 47 3.12 0.41 -1.87
C PHE A 47 3.17 1.56 -0.87
N PHE A 48 4.33 2.17 -0.70
CA PHE A 48 4.53 3.32 0.19
C PHE A 48 5.25 4.44 -0.56
N ALA A 49 4.78 5.67 -0.33
CA ALA A 49 5.46 6.91 -0.68
C ALA A 49 5.74 7.68 0.61
N PHE A 50 7.01 7.95 0.88
CA PHE A 50 7.48 8.65 2.07
C PHE A 50 7.99 10.02 1.71
N ASP A 51 7.51 11.05 2.39
CA ASP A 51 8.20 12.34 2.39
C ASP A 51 9.48 12.30 3.21
N GLU A 52 10.37 13.27 2.97
CA GLU A 52 11.63 13.37 3.69
C GLU A 52 11.40 13.43 5.21
N GLY A 53 12.16 12.62 5.96
CA GLY A 53 12.05 12.52 7.41
C GLY A 53 10.84 11.73 7.92
N GLN A 54 9.97 11.23 7.04
CA GLN A 54 8.89 10.32 7.42
C GLN A 54 9.37 8.85 7.42
N GLY A 55 8.74 8.02 8.25
CA GLY A 55 9.07 6.60 8.34
C GLY A 55 7.96 5.78 9.03
N LEU A 56 8.03 4.47 8.89
CA LEU A 56 7.13 3.56 9.62
C LEU A 56 7.70 3.27 11.01
N SER A 57 6.81 3.09 11.98
CA SER A 57 7.17 2.55 13.28
C SER A 57 7.75 1.14 13.14
N GLU A 58 8.70 0.82 14.02
CA GLU A 58 9.26 -0.52 14.11
C GLU A 58 8.15 -1.55 14.36
N HIS A 59 8.14 -2.61 13.55
CA HIS A 59 7.18 -3.70 13.65
C HIS A 59 7.85 -5.02 13.25
N THR A 60 7.40 -6.12 13.87
CA THR A 60 7.89 -7.47 13.56
C THR A 60 6.94 -8.14 12.57
N ALA A 61 7.47 -8.58 11.43
CA ALA A 61 6.75 -9.46 10.53
C ALA A 61 6.98 -10.94 10.92
N PRO A 62 5.95 -11.80 10.83
CA PRO A 62 6.10 -13.24 11.10
C PRO A 62 6.88 -13.98 10.00
N TYR A 63 7.20 -13.30 8.89
CA TYR A 63 7.88 -13.84 7.72
C TYR A 63 8.90 -12.83 7.18
N ASP A 64 9.72 -13.25 6.22
CA ASP A 64 10.66 -12.38 5.51
C ASP A 64 9.93 -11.25 4.76
N ALA A 65 10.39 -10.02 4.94
CA ALA A 65 9.87 -8.84 4.26
C ALA A 65 10.81 -8.43 3.12
N LEU A 66 10.27 -8.33 1.90
CA LEU A 66 11.00 -7.80 0.75
C LEU A 66 10.75 -6.30 0.62
N VAL A 67 11.82 -5.51 0.50
CA VAL A 67 11.75 -4.07 0.21
C VAL A 67 12.31 -3.81 -1.18
N TYR A 68 11.56 -3.08 -1.98
CA TYR A 68 11.96 -2.65 -3.32
C TYR A 68 11.81 -1.13 -3.44
N ILE A 69 12.91 -0.46 -3.80
CA ILE A 69 12.98 1.00 -3.93
C ILE A 69 12.85 1.37 -5.41
N LEU A 70 12.04 2.40 -5.69
CA LEU A 70 11.80 2.94 -7.04
C LEU A 70 12.66 4.18 -7.32
#